data_AF-A0A0Q7A1N8-F1
#
_entry.id   AF-A0A0Q7A1N8-F1
#
_cell.length_a   1.000
_cell.length_b   1.000
_cell.length_c   1.000
_cell.angle_alpha   90.00
_cell.angle_beta   90.00
_cell.angle_gamma   90.00
#
_symmetry.space_group_name_H-M   'P 1'
#
loop_
_entity.id
_entity.type
_entity.pdbx_description
1 polymer ?
#
loop_
_entity_poly.entity_id
_entity_poly.type
_entity_poly.pdbx_seq_one_letter_code
_entity_poly.pdbx_strand_id
1 'polypeptide(L)'
;MSSANQTTDHEEIRRWIEEREGTPSRVKDSGEGGILRVDFGEQEENLEPMEWDDFFSVFEKSDLAFLHQDRTADGKLSRFSKFVSRS
;
A
#
# COMPACT_ATOMS: atom_id res chain seq x y z
N MET A 1 -7.46 -5.84 -19.75
CA MET A 1 -7.84 -4.78 -18.80
C MET A 1 -7.19 -5.12 -17.47
N SER A 2 -6.17 -4.40 -17.06
CA SER A 2 -5.59 -4.57 -15.73
C SER A 2 -6.39 -3.73 -14.74
N SER A 3 -7.55 -4.22 -14.32
CA SER A 3 -8.40 -3.59 -13.31
C SER A 3 -7.67 -3.55 -11.98
N ALA A 4 -7.72 -2.41 -11.29
CA ALA A 4 -7.27 -2.31 -9.92
C ALA A 4 -8.43 -2.75 -9.00
N ASN A 5 -8.11 -3.56 -7.99
CA ASN A 5 -9.01 -4.00 -6.94
C ASN A 5 -8.87 -3.07 -5.74
N GLN A 6 -9.98 -2.79 -5.07
CA GLN A 6 -10.02 -1.96 -3.88
C GLN A 6 -10.47 -2.80 -2.69
N THR A 7 -9.67 -2.82 -1.63
CA THR A 7 -9.99 -3.51 -0.39
C THR A 7 -9.71 -2.63 0.83
N THR A 8 -10.36 -2.98 1.93
CA THR A 8 -10.16 -2.38 3.26
C THR A 8 -9.85 -3.44 4.30
N ASP A 9 -9.79 -4.72 3.88
CA ASP A 9 -9.49 -5.84 4.76
C ASP A 9 -8.00 -5.87 5.09
N HIS A 10 -7.67 -5.72 6.37
CA HIS A 10 -6.29 -5.67 6.86
C HIS A 10 -5.52 -6.96 6.56
N GLU A 11 -6.18 -8.11 6.63
CA GLU A 11 -5.55 -9.41 6.35
C GLU A 11 -5.26 -9.56 4.86
N GLU A 12 -6.16 -9.10 3.99
CA GLU A 12 -5.95 -9.12 2.54
C GLU A 12 -4.79 -8.21 2.14
N ILE A 13 -4.76 -6.99 2.69
CA ILE A 13 -3.67 -6.02 2.46
C ILE A 13 -2.33 -6.61 2.90
N ARG A 14 -2.28 -7.16 4.12
CA ARG A 14 -1.08 -7.76 4.67
C ARG A 14 -0.54 -8.89 3.79
N ARG A 15 -1.40 -9.85 3.46
CA ARG A 15 -1.02 -10.99 2.60
C ARG A 15 -0.54 -10.53 1.23
N TRP A 16 -1.22 -9.55 0.63
CA TRP A 16 -0.85 -9.04 -0.68
C TRP A 16 0.54 -8.41 -0.69
N ILE A 17 0.85 -7.65 0.37
CA ILE A 17 2.14 -6.99 0.58
C ILE A 17 3.23 -8.03 0.85
N GLU A 18 3.01 -8.96 1.78
CA GLU A 18 3.98 -10.01 2.14
C GLU A 18 4.28 -10.95 0.97
N GLU A 19 3.27 -11.33 0.15
CA GLU A 19 3.43 -12.15 -1.06
C GLU A 19 4.39 -11.50 -2.08
N ARG A 20 4.49 -10.17 -2.05
CA ARG A 20 5.32 -9.37 -2.95
C ARG A 20 6.62 -8.90 -2.30
N GLU A 21 6.96 -9.47 -1.13
CA GLU A 21 8.13 -9.08 -0.33
C GLU A 21 8.14 -7.59 0.01
N GLY A 22 6.95 -6.98 0.11
CA GLY A 22 6.78 -5.60 0.46
C GLY A 22 6.77 -5.39 1.98
N THR A 23 7.11 -4.18 2.41
CA THR A 23 7.06 -3.73 3.80
C THR A 23 6.13 -2.53 3.92
N PRO A 24 5.21 -2.50 4.91
CA PRO A 24 4.42 -1.30 5.17
C PRO A 24 5.33 -0.16 5.60
N SER A 25 5.20 0.98 4.93
CA SER A 25 6.07 2.14 5.14
C SER A 25 5.29 3.45 5.07
N ARG A 26 5.89 4.52 5.59
CA ARG A 26 5.38 5.87 5.50
C ARG A 26 6.35 6.82 4.81
N VAL A 27 5.84 7.84 4.12
CA VAL A 27 6.68 8.87 3.49
C VAL A 27 6.98 9.98 4.50
N LYS A 28 8.27 10.24 4.77
CA LYS A 28 8.72 11.29 5.72
C LYS A 28 8.16 12.69 5.46
N ASP A 29 8.00 13.06 4.19
CA ASP A 29 7.73 14.45 3.75
C ASP A 29 6.37 14.63 3.05
N SER A 30 5.42 13.74 3.32
CA SER A 30 4.13 13.78 2.64
C SER A 30 3.14 14.75 3.31
N GLY A 31 2.95 15.93 2.70
CA GLY A 31 1.82 16.83 2.98
C GLY A 31 0.47 16.17 2.69
N GLU A 32 -0.58 16.66 3.38
CA GLU A 32 -2.03 16.33 3.50
C GLU A 32 -2.70 15.10 2.83
N GLY A 33 -2.06 14.30 1.98
CA GLY A 33 -2.77 13.31 1.15
C GLY A 33 -2.11 11.94 0.97
N GLY A 34 -1.02 11.59 1.66
CA GLY A 34 -0.42 10.27 1.39
C GLY A 34 0.68 9.83 2.34
N ILE A 35 0.31 9.61 3.61
CA ILE A 35 1.23 9.15 4.66
C ILE A 35 1.69 7.71 4.43
N LEU A 36 0.85 6.84 3.83
CA LEU A 36 1.10 5.39 3.74
C LEU A 36 1.56 4.93 2.34
N ARG A 37 2.52 4.00 2.32
CA ARG A 37 3.10 3.34 1.14
C ARG A 37 3.52 1.91 1.46
N VAL A 38 3.84 1.16 0.41
CA VAL A 38 4.48 -0.16 0.52
C VAL A 38 5.87 -0.04 -0.09
N ASP A 39 6.89 -0.32 0.70
CA ASP A 39 8.28 -0.39 0.24
C ASP A 39 8.56 -1.79 -0.31
N PHE A 40 8.97 -1.87 -1.58
CA PHE A 40 9.38 -3.12 -2.24
C PHE A 40 10.90 -3.21 -2.42
N GLY A 41 11.68 -2.39 -1.72
CA GLY A 41 13.15 -2.35 -1.79
C GLY A 41 13.71 -1.58 -3.01
N GLU A 42 12.86 -0.86 -3.75
CA GLU A 42 13.28 -0.03 -4.89
C GLU A 42 13.52 1.42 -4.44
N GLN A 43 14.78 1.82 -4.26
CA GLN A 43 15.33 3.20 -4.21
C GLN A 43 14.46 4.36 -3.67
N GLU A 44 13.49 4.14 -2.78
CA GLU A 44 12.76 5.20 -2.12
C GLU A 44 13.43 5.54 -0.79
N GLU A 45 14.46 6.40 -0.84
CA GLU A 45 15.22 6.85 0.35
C GLU A 45 14.38 7.60 1.40
N ASN A 46 13.12 7.92 1.07
CA ASN A 46 12.22 8.73 1.90
C ASN A 46 11.12 7.90 2.60
N LEU A 47 11.16 6.57 2.46
CA LEU A 47 10.24 5.67 3.16
C LEU A 47 10.84 5.25 4.50
N GLU A 48 10.04 5.39 5.55
CA GLU A 48 10.32 4.79 6.84
C GLU A 48 9.45 3.53 7.01
N PRO A 49 10.04 2.36 7.22
CA PRO A 49 9.28 1.16 7.56
C PRO A 49 8.53 1.39 8.87
N MET A 50 7.36 0.79 8.97
CA MET A 50 6.50 0.90 10.15
C MET A 50 5.88 -0.45 10.50
N GLU A 51 5.49 -0.61 11.76
CA GLU A 51 4.80 -1.81 12.21
C GLU A 51 3.37 -1.86 11.62
N TRP A 52 2.85 -3.08 11.43
CA TRP A 52 1.50 -3.30 10.91
C TRP A 52 0.42 -2.62 11.76
N ASP A 53 0.56 -2.64 13.08
CA ASP A 53 -0.41 -2.04 14.00
C ASP A 53 -0.50 -0.52 13.82
N ASP A 54 0.64 0.16 13.68
CA ASP A 54 0.70 1.61 13.43
C ASP A 54 0.18 1.94 12.02
N PHE A 55 0.52 1.08 11.06
CA PHE A 55 0.10 1.23 9.66
C PHE A 55 -1.42 1.21 9.55
N PHE A 56 -2.07 0.18 10.11
CA PHE A 56 -3.52 0.06 10.06
C PHE A 56 -4.23 1.11 10.93
N SER A 57 -3.60 1.54 12.04
CA SER A 57 -4.11 2.64 12.84
C SER A 57 -4.21 3.95 12.03
N VAL A 58 -3.19 4.28 11.23
CA VAL A 58 -3.22 5.44 10.33
C VAL A 58 -4.19 5.22 9.19
N PHE A 59 -4.22 4.02 8.60
CA PHE A 59 -5.10 3.66 7.50
C PHE A 59 -6.58 3.86 7.83
N GLU A 60 -7.01 3.39 9.00
CA GLU A 60 -8.39 3.58 9.47
C GLU A 60 -8.66 5.02 9.89
N LYS A 61 -7.73 5.67 10.59
CA LYS A 61 -7.89 7.08 11.01
C LYS A 61 -8.02 8.03 9.83
N SER A 62 -7.33 7.74 8.73
CA SER A 62 -7.34 8.53 7.50
C SER A 62 -8.42 8.07 6.51
N ASP A 63 -9.27 7.11 6.90
CA ASP A 63 -10.34 6.52 6.09
C ASP A 63 -9.85 6.14 4.68
N LEU A 64 -8.78 5.35 4.61
CA LEU A 64 -8.09 4.99 3.37
C LEU A 64 -8.51 3.60 2.90
N ALA A 65 -8.62 3.40 1.60
CA ALA A 65 -8.73 2.10 0.96
C ALA A 65 -7.44 1.74 0.24
N PHE A 66 -7.15 0.44 0.21
CA PHE A 66 -6.02 -0.12 -0.52
C PHE A 66 -6.45 -0.45 -1.95
N LEU A 67 -5.93 0.33 -2.90
CA LEU A 67 -6.11 0.11 -4.32
C LEU A 67 -4.87 -0.62 -4.85
N HIS A 68 -5.02 -1.87 -5.26
CA HIS A 68 -3.92 -2.69 -5.78
C HIS A 68 -4.25 -3.29 -7.13
N GLN A 69 -3.21 -3.68 -7.85
CA GLN A 69 -3.36 -4.45 -9.08
C GLN A 69 -2.63 -5.78 -8.88
N ASP A 70 -3.30 -6.90 -9.11
CA ASP A 70 -2.68 -8.20 -8.88
C ASP A 70 -1.72 -8.60 -9.99
N ARG A 71 -2.10 -8.31 -11.25
CA ARG A 71 -1.33 -8.64 -12.45
C ARG A 71 -1.23 -7.48 -13.43
N THR A 72 -0.08 -7.35 -14.07
CA THR A 72 0.15 -6.40 -15.17
C THR A 72 -0.57 -6.88 -16.44
N ALA A 73 -0.63 -6.03 -17.47
CA ALA A 73 -1.16 -6.40 -18.78
C ALA A 73 -0.44 -7.62 -19.41
N ASP A 74 0.82 -7.83 -19.06
CA ASP A 74 1.65 -8.95 -19.51
C ASP A 74 1.53 -10.22 -18.62
N GLY A 75 0.61 -10.21 -17.65
CA GLY A 75 0.32 -11.36 -16.78
C GLY A 75 1.29 -11.55 -15.60
N LYS A 76 2.31 -10.70 -15.45
CA LYS A 76 3.26 -10.70 -14.33
C LYS A 76 2.61 -10.16 -13.06
N LEU A 77 3.13 -10.54 -11.89
CA LEU A 77 2.71 -9.93 -10.61
C LEU A 77 2.97 -8.43 -10.66
N SER A 78 1.93 -7.64 -10.34
CA SER A 78 2.06 -6.19 -10.27
C SER A 78 2.38 -5.77 -8.84
N ARG A 79 3.26 -4.77 -8.72
CA ARG A 79 3.59 -4.07 -7.46
C ARG A 79 2.81 -2.77 -7.31
N PHE A 80 1.93 -2.47 -8.27
CA PHE A 80 1.12 -1.27 -8.21
C PHE A 80 0.16 -1.35 -7.04
N SER A 81 0.37 -0.47 -6.07
CA SER A 81 -0.51 -0.26 -4.95
C SER A 81 -0.57 1.22 -4.59
N LYS A 82 -1.74 1.68 -4.15
CA LYS A 82 -1.98 3.04 -3.67
C LYS A 82 -2.97 3.01 -2.52
N PHE A 83 -2.80 3.95 -1.61
CA PHE A 83 -3.78 4.24 -0.56
C PHE A 83 -4.57 5.46 -1.01
N VAL A 84 -5.88 5.30 -1.16
CA VAL A 84 -6.80 6.33 -1.63
C VAL A 84 -7.87 6.56 -0.59
N SER A 85 -8.35 7.79 -0.41
CA SER A 85 -9.44 8.06 0.54
C SER A 85 -10.73 7.32 0.11
N ARG A 86 -11.36 6.65 1.08
CA ARG A 86 -12.77 6.24 1.03
C ARG A 86 -13.56 7.55 1.13
N SER A 87 -14.37 7.87 0.13
CA SER A 87 -15.20 9.09 0.13
C SER A 87 -16.61 8.75 0.57
#